data_AF-A0A2S6GDT8-F1
#
_entry.id   AF-A0A2S6GDT8-F1
#
_cell.length_a   1.000
_cell.length_b   1.000
_cell.length_c   1.000
_cell.angle_alpha   90.00
_cell.angle_beta   90.00
_cell.angle_gamma   90.00
#
_symmetry.space_group_name_H-M   'P 1'
#
loop_
_entity.id
_entity.type
_entity.pdbx_description
1 polymer ?
#
loop_
_entity_poly.entity_id
_entity_poly.type
_entity_poly.pdbx_seq_one_letter_code
_entity_poly.pdbx_strand_id
1 'polypeptide(L)'
;MLTPEQIRQRVADADTSRSARRAAAAQQVFELAQRRAEVVEQLDGVERDLGHVLAETAEIMDLDELAGFTGLKAAELTAWLAGHKPARGGRRRKTSTDRPVDPTEP
;
A
#
# COMPACT_ATOMS: atom_id res chain seq x y z
N MET A 1 -49.76 6.99 37.76
CA MET A 1 -49.86 6.45 36.38
C MET A 1 -49.01 7.35 35.48
N LEU A 2 -48.21 6.79 34.58
CA LEU A 2 -47.43 7.58 33.61
C LEU A 2 -48.35 8.11 32.52
N THR A 3 -48.25 9.41 32.22
CA THR A 3 -49.03 10.00 31.12
C THR A 3 -48.44 9.57 29.78
N PRO A 4 -49.24 9.53 28.70
CA PRO A 4 -48.74 9.25 27.36
C PRO A 4 -47.58 10.16 26.95
N GLU A 5 -47.59 11.43 27.37
CA GLU A 5 -46.53 12.39 27.09
C GLU A 5 -45.21 12.03 27.79
N GLN A 6 -45.29 11.58 29.05
CA GLN A 6 -44.11 11.12 29.79
C GLN A 6 -43.50 9.84 29.18
N ILE A 7 -44.33 8.97 28.58
CA ILE A 7 -43.85 7.78 27.86
C ILE A 7 -43.12 8.20 26.57
N ARG A 8 -43.70 9.13 25.80
CA ARG A 8 -43.07 9.66 24.57
C ARG A 8 -41.73 10.33 24.86
N GLN A 9 -41.66 11.16 25.90
CA GLN A 9 -40.42 11.83 26.28
C GLN A 9 -39.33 10.82 26.65
N ARG A 10 -39.67 9.78 27.43
CA ARG A 10 -38.71 8.73 27.80
C ARG A 10 -38.15 7.96 26.62
N VAL A 11 -38.97 7.68 25.60
CA VAL A 11 -38.51 7.03 24.36
C VAL A 11 -37.58 7.98 23.59
N ALA A 12 -37.96 9.25 23.43
CA ALA A 12 -37.16 10.25 22.74
C ALA A 12 -35.78 10.45 23.40
N ASP A 13 -35.73 10.51 24.74
CA ASP A 13 -34.48 10.65 25.49
C ASP A 13 -33.58 9.42 25.34
N ALA A 14 -34.18 8.23 25.38
CA ALA A 14 -33.46 6.96 25.19
C ALA A 14 -32.91 6.82 23.77
N ASP A 15 -33.70 7.18 22.75
CA ASP A 15 -33.29 7.15 21.36
C ASP A 15 -32.22 8.19 21.06
N THR A 16 -32.32 9.39 21.63
CA THR A 16 -31.28 10.42 21.54
C THR A 16 -29.96 9.94 22.14
N SER A 17 -30.02 9.33 23.33
CA SER A 17 -28.84 8.77 24.00
C SER A 17 -28.22 7.61 23.22
N ARG A 18 -29.05 6.83 22.51
CA ARG A 18 -28.60 5.71 21.68
C ARG A 18 -28.02 6.19 20.35
N SER A 19 -28.65 7.15 19.69
CA SER A 19 -28.19 7.72 18.43
C SER A 19 -26.87 8.48 18.63
N ALA A 20 -26.72 9.24 19.72
CA ALA A 20 -25.47 9.90 20.07
C ALA A 20 -24.30 8.90 20.24
N ARG A 21 -24.54 7.79 20.95
CA ARG A 21 -23.54 6.72 21.10
C ARG A 21 -23.18 6.06 19.77
N ARG A 22 -24.16 5.81 18.90
CA ARG A 22 -23.91 5.26 17.56
C ARG A 22 -23.12 6.22 16.68
N ALA A 23 -23.44 7.50 16.72
CA ALA A 23 -22.72 8.54 15.98
C ALA A 23 -21.27 8.63 16.44
N ALA A 24 -21.03 8.68 17.76
CA ALA A 24 -19.67 8.71 18.32
C ALA A 24 -18.86 7.47 17.92
N ALA A 25 -19.44 6.28 17.98
CA ALA A 25 -18.76 5.05 17.56
C ALA A 25 -18.45 5.05 16.06
N ALA A 26 -19.40 5.47 15.21
CA ALA A 26 -19.18 5.57 13.77
C ALA A 26 -18.08 6.57 13.43
N GLN A 27 -18.04 7.72 14.11
CA GLN A 27 -16.99 8.72 13.96
C GLN A 27 -15.62 8.15 14.30
N GLN A 28 -15.49 7.49 15.46
CA GLN A 28 -14.22 6.88 15.88
C GLN A 28 -13.73 5.82 14.90
N VAL A 29 -14.63 4.95 14.40
CA VAL A 29 -14.27 3.93 13.41
C VAL A 29 -13.80 4.57 12.11
N PHE A 30 -14.49 5.62 11.64
CA PHE A 30 -14.09 6.32 10.44
C PHE A 30 -12.71 6.98 10.58
N GLU A 31 -12.45 7.68 11.68
CA GLU A 31 -11.15 8.29 11.96
C GLU A 31 -10.02 7.26 12.01
N LEU A 32 -10.25 6.12 12.67
CA LEU A 32 -9.28 5.03 12.72
C LEU A 32 -9.05 4.41 11.33
N ALA A 33 -10.09 4.29 10.51
CA ALA A 33 -9.98 3.77 9.14
C ALA A 33 -9.13 4.71 8.26
N GLN A 34 -9.34 6.03 8.37
CA GLN A 34 -8.53 7.03 7.66
C GLN A 34 -7.06 6.96 8.08
N ARG A 35 -6.80 6.95 9.40
CA ARG A 35 -5.44 6.82 9.92
C ARG A 35 -4.78 5.51 9.49
N ARG A 36 -5.53 4.41 9.46
CA ARG A 36 -5.02 3.12 8.97
C ARG A 36 -4.63 3.22 7.50
N ALA A 37 -5.44 3.85 6.66
CA ALA A 37 -5.13 4.03 5.25
C ALA A 37 -3.83 4.81 5.05
N GLU A 38 -3.65 5.92 5.77
CA GLU A 38 -2.41 6.71 5.74
C GLU A 38 -1.18 5.89 6.16
N VAL A 39 -1.29 5.10 7.23
CA VAL A 39 -0.19 4.24 7.70
C VAL A 39 0.14 3.14 6.68
N VAL A 40 -0.89 2.57 6.03
CA VAL A 40 -0.67 1.57 4.97
C VAL A 40 0.05 2.18 3.78
N GLU A 41 -0.33 3.38 3.33
CA GLU A 41 0.37 4.05 2.24
C GLU A 41 1.84 4.37 2.58
N GLN A 42 2.10 4.79 3.81
CA GLN A 42 3.47 5.01 4.30
C GLN A 42 4.27 3.70 4.34
N LEU A 43 3.66 2.63 4.85
CA LEU A 43 4.29 1.31 4.90
C LEU A 43 4.60 0.78 3.50
N ASP A 44 3.66 0.90 2.55
CA ASP A 44 3.86 0.54 1.14
C ASP A 44 5.02 1.33 0.51
N GLY A 45 5.25 2.58 0.95
CA GLY A 45 6.42 3.37 0.57
C GLY A 45 7.72 2.77 1.08
N VAL A 46 7.78 2.50 2.39
CA VAL A 46 8.94 1.90 3.05
C VAL A 46 9.27 0.52 2.45
N GLU A 47 8.27 -0.32 2.21
CA GLU A 47 8.48 -1.65 1.62
C GLU A 47 9.02 -1.58 0.18
N ARG A 48 8.60 -0.58 -0.60
CA ARG A 48 9.19 -0.32 -1.92
C ARG A 48 10.65 0.10 -1.84
N ASP A 49 10.98 1.01 -0.92
CA ASP A 49 12.35 1.47 -0.71
C ASP A 49 13.25 0.32 -0.22
N LEU A 50 12.76 -0.50 0.71
CA LEU A 50 13.45 -1.71 1.16
C LEU A 50 13.74 -2.65 -0.01
N GLY A 51 12.73 -2.95 -0.82
CA GLY A 51 12.90 -3.81 -2.00
C GLY A 51 13.89 -3.24 -3.02
N HIS A 52 13.95 -1.92 -3.19
CA HIS A 52 14.90 -1.25 -4.08
C HIS A 52 16.33 -1.40 -3.57
N VAL A 53 16.58 -1.09 -2.30
CA VAL A 53 17.91 -1.23 -1.66
C VAL A 53 18.36 -2.69 -1.66
N LEU A 54 17.43 -3.63 -1.42
CA LEU A 54 17.73 -5.06 -1.48
C LEU A 54 18.16 -5.51 -2.88
N ALA A 55 17.52 -4.98 -3.93
CA ALA A 55 17.91 -5.28 -5.30
C ALA A 55 19.32 -4.75 -5.64
N GLU A 56 19.68 -3.56 -5.16
CA GLU A 56 21.04 -3.01 -5.32
C GLU A 56 22.08 -3.79 -4.50
N THR A 57 21.71 -4.22 -3.29
CA THR A 57 22.58 -4.96 -2.39
C THR A 57 22.84 -6.38 -2.89
N ALA A 58 21.91 -7.00 -3.61
CA ALA A 58 22.05 -8.35 -4.17
C ALA A 58 23.22 -8.49 -5.15
N GLU A 59 23.71 -7.39 -5.75
CA GLU A 59 24.91 -7.37 -6.61
C GLU A 59 26.21 -7.38 -5.79
N ILE A 60 26.13 -7.06 -4.50
CA ILE A 60 27.27 -6.91 -3.58
C ILE A 60 27.38 -8.14 -2.67
N MET A 61 26.24 -8.64 -2.18
CA MET A 61 26.18 -9.72 -1.21
C MET A 61 24.84 -10.47 -1.28
N ASP A 62 24.83 -11.71 -0.80
CA ASP A 62 23.61 -12.51 -0.77
C ASP A 62 22.68 -12.14 0.40
N LEU A 63 21.43 -12.64 0.34
CA LEU A 63 20.41 -12.33 1.35
C LEU A 63 20.67 -13.00 2.70
N ASP A 64 21.40 -14.13 2.73
CA ASP A 64 21.71 -14.84 3.97
C ASP A 64 22.81 -14.10 4.76
N GLU A 65 23.80 -13.57 4.06
CA GLU A 65 24.84 -12.70 4.61
C GLU A 65 24.22 -11.39 5.13
N LEU A 66 23.32 -10.77 4.36
CA LEU A 66 22.61 -9.55 4.79
C LEU A 66 21.70 -9.80 6.00
N ALA A 67 21.01 -10.94 6.05
CA ALA A 67 20.26 -11.38 7.22
C ALA A 67 21.16 -11.51 8.45
N GLY A 68 22.36 -12.05 8.28
CA GLY A 68 23.38 -12.14 9.33
C GLY A 68 23.78 -10.79 9.92
N PHE A 69 23.95 -9.76 9.08
CA PHE A 69 24.33 -8.42 9.55
C PHE A 69 23.17 -7.61 10.16
N THR A 70 21.96 -7.78 9.64
CA THR A 70 20.80 -6.98 10.04
C THR A 70 19.99 -7.61 11.17
N GLY A 71 20.15 -8.92 11.41
CA GLY A 71 19.33 -9.70 12.33
C GLY A 71 17.90 -9.96 11.82
N LEU A 72 17.62 -9.61 10.56
CA LEU A 72 16.34 -9.87 9.90
C LEU A 72 16.30 -11.29 9.35
N LYS A 73 15.10 -11.85 9.15
CA LYS A 73 14.99 -13.18 8.55
C LYS A 73 15.18 -13.07 7.04
N ALA A 74 15.95 -13.99 6.45
CA ALA A 74 16.10 -14.09 5.00
C ALA A 74 14.75 -14.22 4.26
N ALA A 75 13.74 -14.85 4.89
CA ALA A 75 12.39 -14.92 4.33
C ALA A 75 11.69 -13.56 4.22
N GLU A 76 11.91 -12.65 5.18
CA GLU A 76 11.35 -11.29 5.16
C GLU A 76 12.03 -10.45 4.08
N LEU A 77 13.38 -10.52 3.99
CA LEU A 77 14.14 -9.87 2.93
C LEU A 77 13.72 -10.38 1.55
N THR A 78 13.52 -11.69 1.41
CA THR A 78 13.03 -12.31 0.18
C THR A 78 11.63 -11.80 -0.19
N ALA A 79 10.73 -11.63 0.79
CA ALA A 79 9.39 -11.13 0.55
C ALA A 79 9.39 -9.69 0.04
N TRP A 80 10.19 -8.80 0.65
CA TRP A 80 10.32 -7.41 0.18
C TRP A 80 10.99 -7.32 -1.20
N LEU A 81 12.01 -8.14 -1.45
CA LEU A 81 12.64 -8.21 -2.76
C LEU A 81 11.68 -8.73 -3.84
N ALA A 82 10.85 -9.74 -3.53
CA ALA A 82 9.85 -10.27 -4.46
C ALA A 82 8.69 -9.30 -4.71
N GLY A 83 8.31 -8.52 -3.70
CA GLY A 83 7.32 -7.45 -3.79
C GLY A 83 7.79 -6.26 -4.62
N HIS A 84 9.11 -6.04 -4.70
CA HIS A 84 9.70 -5.05 -5.58
C HIS A 84 9.51 -5.45 -7.05
N LYS A 85 8.56 -4.81 -7.72
CA LYS A 85 8.45 -4.88 -9.18
C LYS A 85 9.52 -3.96 -9.77
N PRO A 86 10.61 -4.48 -10.37
CA PRO A 86 11.57 -3.61 -11.03
C PRO A 86 10.84 -2.80 -12.09
N ALA A 87 11.07 -1.48 -12.11
CA ALA A 87 10.71 -0.65 -13.24
C ALA A 87 11.43 -1.23 -14.46
N ARG A 88 10.74 -2.09 -15.22
CA ARG A 88 11.29 -2.72 -16.42
C ARG A 88 11.52 -1.61 -17.44
N GLY A 89 12.69 -1.00 -17.37
CA GLY A 89 13.24 -0.07 -18.35
C GLY A 89 13.19 -0.71 -19.73
N GLY A 90 12.78 0.11 -20.70
CA GLY A 90 12.46 -0.31 -22.04
C GLY A 90 13.56 -1.16 -22.69
N ARG A 91 13.14 -2.31 -23.22
CA ARG A 91 13.92 -3.05 -24.21
C ARG A 91 14.18 -2.10 -25.38
N ARG A 92 15.42 -1.59 -25.51
CA ARG A 92 15.87 -0.83 -26.68
C ARG A 92 15.49 -1.61 -27.95
N ARG A 93 14.50 -1.12 -28.68
CA ARG A 93 14.17 -1.62 -30.00
C ARG A 93 15.34 -1.21 -30.88
N LYS A 94 16.16 -2.18 -31.28
CA LYS A 94 17.24 -1.95 -32.24
C LYS A 94 16.62 -1.33 -33.49
N THR A 95 17.03 -0.11 -33.82
CA THR A 95 16.72 0.52 -35.10
C THR A 95 17.42 -0.30 -36.18
N SER A 96 16.67 -1.14 -36.88
CA SER A 96 17.11 -1.68 -38.16
C SER A 96 17.15 -0.50 -39.13
N THR A 97 18.36 0.01 -39.37
CA THR A 97 18.72 0.84 -40.50
C THR A 97 18.39 0.04 -41.77
N ASP A 98 17.23 0.30 -42.35
CA ASP A 98 16.97 -0.09 -43.73
C ASP A 98 17.35 1.10 -44.62
N ARG A 99 18.45 0.92 -45.33
CA ARG A 99 19.01 1.90 -46.26
C ARG A 99 18.29 1.69 -47.60
N PRO A 100 17.68 2.72 -48.21
CA PRO A 100 17.15 2.56 -49.55
C PRO A 100 18.34 2.51 -50.52
N VAL A 101 18.49 1.39 -51.22
CA VAL A 101 19.31 1.26 -52.41
C VAL A 101 18.36 1.19 -53.60
N ASP A 102 18.18 2.33 -54.26
CA ASP A 102 18.01 2.41 -55.72
C ASP A 102 19.41 2.29 -56.36
N PRO A 103 19.62 1.94 -57.65
CA PRO A 103 18.70 2.08 -58.78
C PRO A 103 18.64 0.84 -59.70
N THR A 104 17.82 0.85 -60.77
CA THR A 104 18.28 0.76 -62.19
C THR A 104 17.08 0.52 -63.14
N GLU A 105 16.93 1.45 -64.09
CA GLU A 105 16.03 1.47 -65.26
C GLU A 105 16.64 0.67 -66.44
N PRO A 106 15.85 0.22 -67.42
CA PRO A 106 16.19 0.57 -68.81
C PRO A 106 15.06 1.25 -69.59
#